data_AF-A0A3D4B4B8-F1
#
_entry.id   AF-A0A3D4B4B8-F1
#
_cell.length_a   1.000
_cell.length_b   1.000
_cell.length_c   1.000
_cell.angle_alpha   90.00
_cell.angle_beta   90.00
_cell.angle_gamma   90.00
#
_symmetry.space_group_name_H-M   'P 1'
#
loop_
_entity.id
_entity.type
_entity.pdbx_description
1 polymer ?
#
loop_
_entity_poly.entity_id
_entity_poly.type
_entity_poly.pdbx_seq_one_letter_code
_entity_poly.pdbx_strand_id
1 'polypeptide(L)'
;MGHLLSVIGDEGGLIGNIETQFIGRENSVRAIALSVYDQDHLERIQETIKEQTEAEVLEVKDLVFERHEGGKIHSGRTHELEGVDDLRYIYTPGVARVCRAIQEQPDLARRYTSIGNSVGI
;
A
#
# COMPACT_ATOMS: atom_id res chain seq x y z
N MET A 1 -11.80 -0.42 27.96
CA MET A 1 -11.55 -1.23 26.74
C MET A 1 -12.73 -2.15 26.42
N GLY A 2 -13.16 -3.06 27.32
CA GLY A 2 -14.28 -3.96 27.03
C GLY A 2 -15.56 -3.25 26.56
N HIS A 3 -15.97 -2.18 27.26
CA HIS A 3 -17.15 -1.39 26.88
C HIS A 3 -17.06 -0.78 25.46
N LEU A 4 -15.90 -0.23 25.09
CA LEU A 4 -15.67 0.34 23.75
C LEU A 4 -15.88 -0.71 22.66
N LEU A 5 -15.30 -1.90 22.83
CA LEU A 5 -15.42 -2.96 21.83
C LEU A 5 -16.86 -3.50 21.76
N SER A 6 -17.58 -3.56 22.88
CA SER A 6 -19.00 -3.90 22.90
C SER A 6 -19.84 -2.88 22.14
N VAL A 7 -19.66 -1.58 22.41
CA VAL A 7 -20.39 -0.51 21.72
C VAL A 7 -20.17 -0.56 20.20
N ILE A 8 -18.93 -0.77 19.75
CA ILE A 8 -18.62 -0.91 18.33
C ILE A 8 -19.30 -2.15 17.74
N GLY A 9 -19.28 -3.28 18.46
CA GLY A 9 -19.90 -4.52 18.02
C GLY A 9 -21.43 -4.45 17.95
N ASP A 10 -22.06 -3.75 18.89
CA ASP A 10 -23.52 -3.59 18.96
C ASP A 10 -24.05 -2.72 17.80
N GLU A 11 -23.28 -1.74 17.33
CA GLU A 11 -23.58 -0.96 16.13
C GLU A 11 -23.31 -1.74 14.82
N GLY A 12 -22.76 -2.96 14.92
CA GLY A 12 -22.51 -3.84 13.77
C GLY A 12 -21.13 -3.68 13.14
N GLY A 13 -20.20 -2.98 13.80
CA GLY A 13 -18.81 -2.87 13.39
C GLY A 13 -18.05 -4.18 13.62
N LEU A 14 -17.46 -4.74 12.55
CA LEU A 14 -16.63 -5.93 12.67
C LEU A 14 -15.22 -5.55 13.11
N ILE A 15 -14.87 -5.91 14.35
CA ILE A 15 -13.59 -5.60 14.95
C ILE A 15 -12.55 -6.62 14.47
N GLY A 16 -11.49 -6.11 13.84
CA GLY A 16 -10.31 -6.87 13.43
C GLY A 16 -9.18 -6.76 14.46
N ASN A 17 -7.98 -6.49 13.97
CA ASN A 17 -6.80 -6.36 14.81
C ASN A 17 -6.89 -5.16 15.75
N ILE A 18 -6.43 -5.34 16.98
CA ILE A 18 -6.27 -4.28 17.98
C ILE A 18 -4.79 -4.21 18.35
N GLU A 19 -4.15 -3.09 18.05
CA GLU A 19 -2.74 -2.86 18.33
C GLU A 19 -2.58 -1.76 19.39
N THR A 20 -1.67 -2.00 20.33
CA THR A 20 -1.33 -1.00 21.33
C THR A 20 -0.21 -0.11 20.81
N GLN A 21 -0.53 1.14 20.51
CA GLN A 21 0.45 2.13 20.07
C GLN A 21 1.15 2.80 21.26
N PHE A 22 0.42 3.00 22.36
CA PHE A 22 0.97 3.63 23.56
C PHE A 22 0.26 3.18 24.83
N ILE A 23 1.02 3.08 25.92
CA ILE A 23 0.52 2.86 27.28
C ILE A 23 1.15 3.91 28.19
N GLY A 24 0.33 4.84 28.66
CA GLY A 24 0.67 5.78 29.72
C GLY A 24 0.17 5.29 31.07
N ARG A 25 0.38 6.11 32.11
CA ARG A 25 -0.13 5.84 33.46
C ARG A 25 -1.64 6.03 33.57
N GLU A 26 -2.18 7.00 32.85
CA GLU A 26 -3.60 7.41 32.93
C GLU A 26 -4.38 7.08 31.65
N ASN A 27 -3.68 6.99 30.51
CA ASN A 27 -4.31 6.77 29.21
C ASN A 27 -3.55 5.72 28.39
N SER A 28 -4.22 5.24 27.34
CA SER A 28 -3.62 4.27 26.43
C SER A 28 -4.19 4.49 25.04
N VAL A 29 -3.34 4.45 24.01
CA VAL A 29 -3.75 4.62 22.62
C VAL A 29 -3.81 3.25 21.96
N ARG A 30 -4.90 2.98 21.24
CA ARG A 30 -5.11 1.76 20.47
C ARG A 30 -5.37 2.11 19.01
N ALA A 31 -4.77 1.36 18.10
CA ALA A 31 -5.24 1.28 16.73
C ALA A 31 -6.19 0.09 16.63
N ILE A 32 -7.40 0.32 16.16
CA ILE A 32 -8.44 -0.71 16.02
C ILE A 32 -8.84 -0.76 14.56
N ALA A 33 -8.58 -1.91 13.91
CA ALA A 33 -9.07 -2.13 12.56
C ALA A 33 -10.57 -2.47 12.61
N LEU A 34 -11.37 -1.74 11.85
CA LEU A 34 -12.81 -1.95 11.75
C LEU A 34 -13.19 -2.21 10.29
N SER A 35 -14.03 -3.21 10.06
CA SER A 35 -14.73 -3.36 8.79
C SER A 35 -16.15 -2.80 8.94
N VAL A 36 -16.47 -1.85 8.07
CA VAL A 36 -17.75 -1.13 8.01
C VAL A 36 -18.34 -1.27 6.61
N TYR A 37 -19.66 -1.25 6.49
CA TYR A 37 -20.33 -1.42 5.21
C TYR A 37 -20.16 -0.22 4.27
N ASP A 38 -20.26 0.99 4.81
CA ASP A 38 -20.19 2.25 4.08
C ASP A 38 -19.78 3.41 5.00
N GLN A 39 -19.70 4.60 4.42
CA GLN A 39 -19.34 5.84 5.11
C GLN A 39 -20.37 6.21 6.20
N ASP A 40 -21.66 6.04 5.92
CA ASP A 40 -22.73 6.37 6.88
C ASP A 40 -22.64 5.48 8.13
N HIS A 41 -22.30 4.20 7.97
CA HIS A 41 -22.07 3.28 9.09
C HIS A 41 -20.84 3.67 9.92
N LEU A 42 -19.76 4.11 9.27
CA LEU A 42 -18.58 4.63 9.97
C LEU A 42 -18.92 5.87 10.82
N GLU A 43 -19.75 6.77 10.30
CA GLU A 43 -20.20 7.96 11.01
C GLU A 43 -21.04 7.61 12.24
N ARG A 44 -21.99 6.65 12.11
CA ARG A 44 -22.77 6.16 13.26
C ARG A 44 -21.92 5.51 14.34
N ILE A 45 -20.93 4.69 13.95
CA ILE A 45 -20.00 4.09 14.92
C ILE A 45 -19.22 5.19 15.67
N GLN A 46 -18.73 6.21 14.97
CA GLN A 46 -18.01 7.33 15.60
C GLN A 46 -18.89 8.11 16.57
N GLU A 47 -20.13 8.39 16.18
CA GLU A 47 -21.11 9.05 17.05
C GLU A 47 -21.40 8.21 18.30
N THR A 48 -21.63 6.91 18.13
CA THR A 48 -21.89 5.99 19.24
C THR A 48 -20.69 5.87 20.19
N ILE A 49 -19.46 5.80 19.66
CA ILE A 49 -18.25 5.83 20.50
C ILE A 49 -18.19 7.11 21.34
N LYS A 50 -18.49 8.26 20.73
CA LYS A 50 -18.45 9.57 21.38
C LYS A 50 -19.53 9.73 22.45
N GLU A 51 -20.72 9.20 22.23
CA GLU A 51 -21.85 9.33 23.14
C GLU A 51 -21.83 8.31 24.28
N GLN A 52 -21.35 7.09 24.01
CA GLN A 52 -21.49 5.96 24.92
C GLN A 52 -20.19 5.54 25.58
N THR A 53 -19.04 6.14 25.22
CA THR A 53 -17.75 5.73 25.81
C THR A 53 -16.92 6.94 26.26
N GLU A 54 -15.92 6.66 27.09
CA GLU A 54 -14.90 7.65 27.48
C GLU A 54 -13.74 7.72 26.47
N ALA A 55 -13.83 6.99 25.35
CA ALA A 55 -12.77 6.95 24.35
C ALA A 55 -12.88 8.13 23.38
N GLU A 56 -11.74 8.71 23.04
CA GLU A 56 -11.62 9.75 22.02
C GLU A 56 -11.10 9.12 20.72
N VAL A 57 -11.78 9.39 19.61
CA VAL A 57 -11.30 9.00 18.27
C VAL A 57 -10.26 10.01 17.82
N LEU A 58 -8.99 9.62 17.81
CA LEU A 58 -7.88 10.51 17.45
C LEU A 58 -7.72 10.67 15.92
N GLU A 59 -7.91 9.59 15.18
CA GLU A 59 -7.73 9.54 13.72
C GLU A 59 -8.52 8.39 13.13
N VAL A 60 -9.08 8.60 11.94
CA VAL A 60 -9.71 7.55 11.13
C VAL A 60 -8.99 7.46 9.80
N LYS A 61 -8.50 6.26 9.46
CA LYS A 61 -7.82 5.98 8.19
C LYS A 61 -8.59 4.95 7.39
N ASP A 62 -8.81 5.26 6.12
CA ASP A 62 -9.25 4.25 5.16
C ASP A 62 -8.01 3.50 4.65
N LEU A 63 -7.83 2.27 5.14
CA LEU A 63 -6.74 1.39 4.76
C LEU A 63 -6.73 1.10 3.25
N VAL A 64 -7.87 1.18 2.56
CA VAL A 64 -7.91 1.02 1.10
C VAL A 64 -7.19 2.20 0.45
N PHE A 65 -7.50 3.43 0.82
CA PHE A 65 -6.83 4.61 0.26
C PHE A 65 -5.35 4.66 0.64
N GLU A 66 -5.00 4.36 1.88
CA GLU A 66 -3.60 4.30 2.33
C GLU A 66 -2.80 3.30 1.50
N ARG A 67 -3.36 2.12 1.21
CA ARG A 67 -2.72 1.10 0.35
C ARG A 67 -2.64 1.49 -1.13
N HIS A 68 -3.39 2.49 -1.55
CA HIS A 68 -3.37 3.02 -2.92
C HIS A 68 -2.55 4.32 -3.05
N GLU A 69 -2.11 4.91 -1.94
CA GLU A 69 -1.24 6.09 -1.96
C GLU A 69 0.07 5.78 -2.70
N GLY A 70 0.47 6.67 -3.62
CA GLY A 70 1.63 6.45 -4.48
C GLY A 70 1.42 5.45 -5.63
N GLY A 71 0.22 4.84 -5.73
CA GLY A 71 -0.12 3.88 -6.77
C GLY A 71 0.33 2.45 -6.47
N LYS A 72 -0.16 1.50 -7.26
CA LYS A 72 0.04 0.05 -7.04
C LYS A 72 1.24 -0.54 -7.78
N ILE A 73 1.70 0.14 -8.83
CA ILE A 73 2.72 -0.37 -9.76
C ILE A 73 3.87 0.61 -9.79
N HIS A 74 5.07 0.09 -9.62
CA HIS A 74 6.32 0.83 -9.72
C HIS A 74 7.26 0.12 -10.71
N SER A 75 8.03 0.90 -11.48
CA SER A 75 9.08 0.40 -12.36
C SER A 75 10.43 0.92 -11.88
N GLY A 76 11.37 0.01 -11.62
CA GLY A 76 12.72 0.30 -11.15
C GLY A 76 13.80 -0.15 -12.14
N ARG A 77 15.04 0.22 -11.84
CA ARG A 77 16.22 -0.25 -12.60
C ARG A 77 16.52 -1.70 -12.23
N THR A 78 16.94 -2.51 -13.20
CA THR A 78 17.37 -3.91 -12.97
C THR A 78 18.86 -4.03 -12.68
N HIS A 79 19.63 -2.97 -12.95
CA HIS A 79 21.07 -2.88 -12.72
C HIS A 79 21.41 -1.54 -12.10
N GLU A 80 22.46 -1.52 -11.29
CA GLU A 80 23.03 -0.30 -10.73
C GLU A 80 23.62 0.58 -11.84
N LEU A 81 23.48 1.90 -11.70
CA LEU A 81 24.14 2.88 -12.56
C LEU A 81 25.01 3.73 -11.64
N GLU A 82 26.32 3.60 -11.79
CA GLU A 82 27.33 4.29 -10.97
C GLU A 82 27.51 5.73 -11.42
N GLY A 83 27.32 6.00 -12.71
CA GLY A 83 27.47 7.35 -13.26
C GLY A 83 26.83 7.58 -14.61
N VAL A 84 26.91 8.83 -15.07
CA VAL A 84 26.41 9.26 -16.39
C VAL A 84 27.07 8.45 -17.52
N ASP A 85 28.31 8.02 -17.29
CA ASP A 85 29.06 7.20 -18.23
C ASP A 85 28.41 5.85 -18.53
N ASP A 86 27.58 5.30 -17.64
CA ASP A 86 26.88 4.04 -17.89
C ASP A 86 25.75 4.17 -18.90
N LEU A 87 25.24 5.40 -19.10
CA LEU A 87 24.18 5.67 -20.07
C LEU A 87 24.60 5.28 -21.48
N ARG A 88 25.89 5.34 -21.83
CA ARG A 88 26.37 4.93 -23.15
C ARG A 88 26.21 3.44 -23.42
N TYR A 89 26.08 2.62 -22.37
CA TYR A 89 25.90 1.17 -22.46
C TYR A 89 24.43 0.77 -22.49
N ILE A 90 23.61 1.40 -21.65
CA ILE A 90 22.16 1.09 -21.54
C ILE A 90 21.29 1.93 -22.48
N TYR A 91 21.87 2.95 -23.11
CA TYR A 91 21.22 3.81 -24.08
C TYR A 91 22.14 4.04 -25.29
N THR A 92 21.94 5.12 -26.02
CA THR A 92 22.75 5.48 -27.19
C THR A 92 24.20 5.78 -26.78
N PRO A 93 25.20 5.24 -27.52
CA PRO A 93 25.08 4.44 -28.73
C PRO A 93 24.98 2.91 -28.50
N GLY A 94 25.20 2.41 -27.28
CA GLY A 94 25.27 0.97 -26.96
C GLY A 94 24.01 0.18 -27.32
N VAL A 95 22.82 0.71 -27.06
CA VAL A 95 21.54 0.06 -27.32
C VAL A 95 21.35 -0.32 -28.79
N ALA A 96 21.94 0.43 -29.73
CA ALA A 96 21.85 0.13 -31.16
C ALA A 96 22.42 -1.25 -31.52
N ARG A 97 23.41 -1.73 -30.77
CA ARG A 97 23.97 -3.09 -30.94
C ARG A 97 22.95 -4.16 -30.58
N VAL A 98 22.20 -3.95 -29.50
CA VAL A 98 21.13 -4.86 -29.06
C VAL A 98 19.98 -4.84 -30.05
N CYS A 99 19.57 -3.66 -30.52
CA CYS A 99 18.53 -3.52 -31.54
C CYS A 99 18.88 -4.28 -32.83
N ARG A 100 20.11 -4.13 -33.35
CA ARG A 100 20.55 -4.87 -34.55
C ARG A 100 20.61 -6.38 -34.32
N ALA A 101 21.11 -6.81 -33.16
CA ALA A 101 21.12 -8.23 -32.82
C ALA A 101 19.70 -8.83 -32.78
N ILE A 102 18.73 -8.11 -32.20
CA ILE A 102 17.33 -8.54 -32.19
C ILE A 102 16.72 -8.50 -33.61
N GLN A 103 17.09 -7.51 -34.42
CA GLN A 103 16.65 -7.45 -35.82
C GLN A 103 17.12 -8.68 -36.62
N GLU A 104 18.37 -9.11 -36.42
CA GLU A 104 18.93 -10.31 -37.07
C GLU A 104 18.37 -11.61 -36.48
N GLN A 105 18.14 -11.66 -35.16
CA GLN A 105 17.66 -12.83 -34.42
C GLN A 105 16.57 -12.43 -33.40
N PRO A 106 15.28 -12.44 -33.80
CA PRO A 106 14.18 -11.95 -32.95
C PRO A 106 14.05 -12.62 -31.58
N ASP A 107 14.43 -13.90 -31.45
CA ASP A 107 14.37 -14.63 -30.17
C ASP A 107 15.28 -14.02 -29.09
N LEU A 108 16.30 -13.26 -29.48
CA LEU A 108 17.17 -12.53 -28.54
C LEU A 108 16.40 -11.47 -27.73
N ALA A 109 15.21 -11.03 -28.18
CA ALA A 109 14.37 -10.11 -27.42
C ALA A 109 13.99 -10.69 -26.05
N ARG A 110 13.73 -12.00 -25.95
CA ARG A 110 13.43 -12.66 -24.65
C ARG A 110 14.61 -12.64 -23.68
N ARG A 111 15.84 -12.62 -24.21
CA ARG A 111 17.08 -12.64 -23.41
C ARG A 111 17.54 -11.25 -22.99
N TYR A 112 17.41 -10.26 -23.88
CA TYR A 112 17.99 -8.93 -23.69
C TYR A 112 16.96 -7.83 -23.37
N THR A 113 15.69 -8.18 -23.15
CA THR A 113 14.65 -7.22 -22.77
C THR A 113 13.75 -7.79 -21.66
N SER A 114 12.85 -6.96 -21.13
CA SER A 114 11.86 -7.39 -20.14
C SER A 114 10.78 -8.32 -20.68
N ILE A 115 10.66 -8.52 -22.01
CA ILE A 115 9.62 -9.36 -22.64
C ILE A 115 9.63 -10.79 -22.10
N GLY A 116 10.80 -11.34 -21.77
CA GLY A 116 10.90 -12.70 -21.20
C GLY A 116 10.23 -12.87 -19.84
N ASN A 117 9.94 -11.77 -19.14
CA ASN A 117 9.38 -11.76 -17.78
C ASN A 117 8.19 -10.77 -17.64
N SER A 118 7.54 -10.39 -18.74
CA SER A 118 6.43 -9.43 -18.75
C SER A 118 5.17 -10.09 -19.29
N VAL A 119 4.05 -9.95 -18.57
CA VAL A 119 2.72 -10.44 -18.95
C VAL A 119 1.75 -9.25 -18.94
N GLY A 120 0.97 -9.08 -20.00
CA GLY A 120 -0.11 -8.08 -20.05
C GLY A 120 -1.34 -8.58 -19.29
N ILE A 121 -1.91 -7.72 -18.44
CA ILE A 121 -3.14 -7.97 -17.67
C ILE A 121 -4.25 -7.09 -18.24
#